data_AF-A0A7X5WLP6-F1
#
_entry.id   AF-A0A7X5WLP6-F1
#
_cell.length_a   1.000
_cell.length_b   1.000
_cell.length_c   1.000
_cell.angle_alpha   90.00
_cell.angle_beta   90.00
_cell.angle_gamma   90.00
#
_symmetry.space_group_name_H-M   'P 1'
#
loop_
_entity.id
_entity.type
_entity.pdbx_description
1 polymer ?
#
loop_
_entity_poly.entity_id
_entity_poly.type
_entity_poly.pdbx_seq_one_letter_code
_entity_poly.pdbx_strand_id
1 'polypeptide(L)' 'TGNLDSSTSAQLLDLFGELHETGITLVVITHDPGVSARAERQVRMIDGWLTDAAVIAS' A
#
# COMPACT_ATOMS: atom_id res chain seq x y z
N THR A 1 -8.32 -0.46 -9.54
CA THR A 1 -8.11 -0.96 -10.91
C THR A 1 -7.64 -2.40 -10.82
N GLY A 2 -8.55 -3.36 -10.93
CA GLY A 2 -8.31 -4.80 -10.72
C GLY A 2 -7.91 -5.57 -11.97
N ASN A 3 -7.01 -5.03 -12.80
CA ASN A 3 -6.56 -5.67 -14.05
C ASN A 3 -5.12 -6.20 -14.00
N LEU A 4 -4.46 -6.12 -12.85
CA LEU A 4 -3.17 -6.77 -12.65
C LEU A 4 -3.45 -8.14 -12.06
N ASP A 5 -2.94 -9.19 -12.70
CA ASP A 5 -2.95 -10.51 -12.10
C ASP A 5 -2.18 -10.47 -10.75
N SER A 6 -2.53 -11.37 -9.83
CA SER A 6 -1.90 -11.47 -8.51
C SER A 6 -0.36 -11.54 -8.56
N SER A 7 0.21 -12.20 -9.57
CA SER A 7 1.66 -12.35 -9.71
C SER A 7 2.33 -11.03 -10.15
N THR A 8 1.72 -10.34 -11.11
CA THR A 8 2.18 -9.03 -11.58
C THR A 8 2.05 -7.98 -10.47
N SER A 9 0.97 -8.04 -9.70
CA SER A 9 0.76 -7.14 -8.55
C SER A 9 1.82 -7.33 -7.47
N ALA A 10 2.23 -8.58 -7.20
CA ALA A 10 3.28 -8.86 -6.23
C ALA A 10 4.62 -8.23 -6.64
N GLN A 11 5.04 -8.43 -7.90
CA GLN A 11 6.31 -7.88 -8.43
C GLN A 11 6.34 -6.35 -8.39
N LEU A 12 5.22 -5.69 -8.72
CA LEU A 12 5.11 -4.24 -8.63
C LEU A 12 5.25 -3.73 -7.18
N LEU A 13 4.68 -4.45 -6.23
CA LEU A 13 4.77 -4.08 -4.81
C LEU A 13 6.17 -4.31 -4.25
N ASP A 14 6.88 -5.33 -4.73
CA ASP A 14 8.28 -5.56 -4.36
C ASP A 14 9.16 -4.40 -4.88
N LEU A 15 8.96 -3.97 -6.13
CA LEU A 15 9.62 -2.78 -6.69
C LEU A 15 9.30 -1.50 -5.89
N PHE A 16 8.04 -1.34 -5.45
CA PHE A 16 7.67 -0.20 -4.59
C PHE A 16 8.39 -0.23 -3.25
N GLY A 17 8.62 -1.42 -2.68
CA GLY A 17 9.46 -1.61 -1.50
C GLY A 17 10.90 -1.17 -1.74
N GLU A 18 11.53 -1.64 -2.82
CA GLU A 18 12.89 -1.25 -3.19
C GLU A 18 13.03 0.27 -3.37
N LEU A 19 12.08 0.90 -4.06
CA LEU A 19 12.07 2.36 -4.21
C LEU A 19 11.90 3.07 -2.87
N HIS A 20 11.05 2.55 -1.98
CA HIS A 20 10.87 3.12 -0.65
C HIS A 20 12.17 3.08 0.16
N GLU A 21 12.90 1.96 0.11
CA GLU A 21 14.21 1.79 0.76
C GLU A 21 15.25 2.80 0.26
N THR A 22 15.14 3.30 -0.97
CA THR A 22 16.00 4.38 -1.48
C THR A 22 15.69 5.77 -0.90
N GLY A 23 14.68 5.89 -0.03
CA GLY A 23 14.23 7.14 0.59
C GLY A 23 13.07 7.82 -0.12
N ILE A 24 12.45 7.17 -1.12
CA ILE A 24 11.26 7.70 -1.80
C ILE A 24 10.03 7.45 -0.91
N THR A 25 9.19 8.46 -0.72
CA THR A 25 7.89 8.27 -0.07
C THR A 25 6.83 7.89 -1.10
N LEU A 26 6.21 6.73 -0.94
CA LEU A 26 5.12 6.26 -1.81
C LEU A 26 3.77 6.32 -1.09
N VAL A 27 2.73 6.76 -1.81
CA VAL A 27 1.34 6.72 -1.36
C VAL A 27 0.54 5.88 -2.35
N VAL A 28 -0.03 4.78 -1.87
CA VAL A 28 -0.77 3.82 -2.69
C VAL A 28 -2.24 3.82 -2.26
N ILE A 29 -3.15 4.01 -3.22
CA ILE A 29 -4.59 3.89 -3.01
C ILE A 29 -5.03 2.53 -3.52
N THR A 30 -5.55 1.69 -2.62
CA THR A 30 -6.02 0.34 -2.95
C THR A 30 -7.25 -0.03 -2.12
N HIS A 31 -8.05 -0.95 -2.66
CA HIS A 31 -9.13 -1.63 -1.93
C HIS A 31 -8.73 -3.08 -1.57
N ASP A 32 -7.55 -3.53 -1.98
CA ASP A 32 -7.03 -4.86 -1.71
C ASP A 32 -6.33 -4.87 -0.33
N PRO A 33 -6.85 -5.65 0.64
CA PRO A 33 -6.25 -5.72 1.97
C PRO A 33 -4.83 -6.31 1.95
N GLY A 34 -4.52 -7.25 1.06
CA GLY A 34 -3.20 -7.84 0.92
C GLY A 34 -2.15 -6.84 0.44
N VAL A 35 -2.55 -5.92 -0.44
CA VAL A 35 -1.69 -4.79 -0.85
C VAL A 35 -1.50 -3.82 0.31
N SER A 36 -2.58 -3.42 0.98
CA SER A 36 -2.48 -2.47 2.09
C SER A 36 -1.64 -3.01 3.25
N ALA A 37 -1.65 -4.33 3.49
CA ALA A 37 -0.91 -4.99 4.56
C ALA A 37 0.62 -4.91 4.40
N ARG A 38 1.12 -4.58 3.20
CA ARG A 38 2.56 -4.39 2.95
C ARG A 38 3.05 -2.98 3.27
N ALA A 39 2.16 -2.03 3.52
CA ALA A 39 2.53 -0.66 3.83
C ALA A 39 2.87 -0.49 5.32
N GLU A 40 3.90 0.31 5.64
CA GLU A 40 4.27 0.66 7.01
C GLU A 40 3.15 1.43 7.76
N ARG A 41 2.35 2.17 7.00
CA ARG A 41 1.23 2.95 7.52
C ARG A 41 -0.01 2.74 6.66
N GLN A 42 -1.11 2.39 7.32
CA GLN A 42 -2.41 2.24 6.69
C GLN A 42 -3.35 3.36 7.13
N VAL A 43 -4.00 4.01 6.16
CA VAL A 43 -5.06 4.98 6.42
C VAL A 43 -6.30 4.54 5.67
N ARG A 44 -7.45 4.53 6.34
CA ARG A 44 -8.74 4.23 5.68
C ARG A 44 -9.46 5.52 5.34
N MET A 45 -10.14 5.53 4.19
CA MET A 45 -11.04 6.63 3.82
C MET A 45 -12.48 6.13 3.86
N ILE A 46 -13.33 6.80 4.63
CA ILE A 46 -14.76 6.49 4.79
C ILE A 46 -15.52 7.79 4.55
N ASP A 47 -16.45 7.78 3.60
CA ASP A 47 -17.29 8.95 3.25
C ASP A 47 -16.51 10.26 3.00
N GLY A 48 -15.30 10.14 2.41
CA GLY A 48 -14.42 11.27 2.13
C GLY A 48 -13.55 11.72 3.31
N TRP A 49 -13.65 11.04 4.45
CA TRP A 49 -12.88 11.32 5.66
C TRP A 49 -11.79 10.27 5.86
N LEU A 50 -10.57 10.72 6.16
CA LEU A 50 -9.50 9.84 6.59
C LEU A 50 -9.73 9.43 8.05
N THR A 51 -9.81 8.12 8.29
CA THR A 51 -9.96 7.50 9.61
C THR A 51 -8.68 6.74 9.97
N ASP A 52 -8.28 6.90 11.24
CA ASP A 52 -7.07 6.46 11.96
C ASP A 52 -5.96 5.73 11.18
N ALA A 53 -4.72 6.17 11.45
CA ALA A 53 -3.52 5.56 10.91
C ALA A 53 -3.01 4.47 11.84
N ALA A 54 -3.28 3.21 11.52
CA ALA A 54 -2.56 2.14 12.18
C ALA A 54 -1.08 2.25 11.78
N VAL A 55 -0.21 2.54 12.76
CA VAL A 55 1.23 2.33 12.62
C VAL A 55 1.44 0.83 12.78
N ILE A 56 1.82 0.15 11.70
CA ILE A 56 2.16 -1.26 11.77
C ILE A 56 3.65 -1.30 12.13
N ALA A 57 3.95 -1.68 13.37
CA ALA A 57 5.33 -1.89 13.80
C ALA A 57 5.95 -3.02 12.96
N SER A 58 7.10 -2.75 12.36
CA SER A 58 7.96 -3.68 11.63
C SER A 58 8.55 -4.75 12.54
#